data_AF-A0A183TI95-F1
#
_entry.id   AF-A0A183TI95-F1
#
_cell.length_a   1.000
_cell.length_b   1.000
_cell.length_c   1.000
_cell.angle_alpha   90.00
_cell.angle_beta   90.00
_cell.angle_gamma   90.00
#
_symmetry.space_group_name_H-M   'P 1'
#
loop_
_entity.id
_entity.type
_entity.pdbx_description
1 polymer ?
#
loop_
_entity_poly.entity_id
_entity_poly.type
_entity_poly.pdbx_seq_one_letter_code
_entity_poly.pdbx_strand_id
1 'polypeptide(L)'
;MSADGDSKDGRERPPGFVDAVLKPSKALPEGVDVIVKGYDFNKGVDYEALLQSYASTGFQASNFGRAVKVINAMVRVHSYPLVK
;
A
#
# COMPACT_ATOMS: atom_id res chain seq x y z
N MET A 1 -21.81 21.22 -27.09
CA MET A 1 -21.74 19.87 -27.69
C MET A 1 -22.04 18.89 -26.59
N SER A 2 -23.28 18.39 -26.59
CA SER A 2 -23.84 17.49 -25.60
C SER A 2 -23.35 16.06 -25.84
N ALA A 3 -22.97 15.37 -24.78
CA ALA A 3 -22.75 13.93 -24.81
C ALA A 3 -23.08 13.31 -23.45
N ASP A 4 -24.31 13.53 -22.97
CA ASP A 4 -24.87 12.67 -21.92
C ASP A 4 -25.93 11.78 -22.58
N GLY A 5 -25.46 10.63 -23.06
CA GLY A 5 -26.30 9.50 -23.42
C GLY A 5 -26.82 8.85 -22.16
N ASP A 6 -27.93 9.37 -21.63
CA ASP A 6 -28.65 8.76 -20.52
C ASP A 6 -29.39 7.51 -21.02
N SER A 7 -28.73 6.36 -20.87
CA SER A 7 -29.34 5.05 -21.06
C SER A 7 -30.30 4.79 -19.91
N LYS A 8 -31.59 4.70 -20.23
CA LYS A 8 -32.68 4.34 -19.32
C LYS A 8 -32.47 2.95 -18.71
N ASP A 9 -31.73 2.84 -17.61
CA ASP A 9 -31.86 1.74 -16.64
C ASP A 9 -32.75 2.24 -15.50
N GLY A 10 -33.96 1.69 -15.38
CA GLY A 10 -35.05 2.15 -14.51
C GLY A 10 -34.84 1.92 -13.01
N ARG A 11 -33.62 2.07 -12.51
CA ARG A 11 -33.27 2.00 -11.08
C ARG A 11 -32.77 3.36 -10.64
N GLU A 12 -33.71 4.21 -10.22
CA GLU A 12 -33.38 5.50 -9.62
C GLU A 12 -32.54 5.26 -8.34
N ARG A 13 -31.43 5.99 -8.22
CA ARG A 13 -30.47 5.77 -7.13
C ARG A 13 -31.06 6.25 -5.81
N PRO A 14 -30.81 5.56 -4.67
CA PRO A 14 -31.25 6.02 -3.37
C PRO A 14 -30.74 7.44 -3.07
N PRO A 15 -31.49 8.25 -2.28
CA PRO A 15 -31.02 9.56 -1.85
C PRO A 15 -29.62 9.48 -1.20
N GLY A 16 -28.71 10.37 -1.60
CA GLY A 16 -27.34 10.43 -1.07
C GLY A 16 -26.35 9.41 -1.66
N PHE A 17 -26.75 8.56 -2.60
CA PHE A 17 -25.87 7.56 -3.22
C PHE A 17 -24.60 8.15 -3.83
N VAL A 18 -24.72 9.29 -4.52
CA VAL A 18 -23.59 9.96 -5.19
C VAL A 18 -22.56 10.41 -4.14
N ASP A 19 -23.01 10.98 -3.02
CA ASP A 19 -22.12 11.48 -1.98
C ASP A 19 -21.51 10.37 -1.11
N ALA A 20 -22.22 9.25 -0.94
CA ALA A 20 -21.75 8.14 -0.12
C ALA A 20 -20.78 7.21 -0.87
N VAL A 21 -21.04 6.94 -2.15
CA VAL A 21 -20.31 5.92 -2.93
C VAL A 21 -19.38 6.55 -3.98
N LEU A 22 -19.82 7.62 -4.63
CA LEU A 22 -19.11 8.23 -5.77
C LEU A 22 -18.38 9.52 -5.40
N LYS A 23 -18.05 9.70 -4.12
CA LYS A 23 -17.33 10.88 -3.66
C LYS A 23 -15.94 10.93 -4.30
N PRO A 24 -15.54 12.05 -4.93
CA PRO A 24 -14.21 12.19 -5.50
C PRO A 24 -13.11 12.03 -4.46
N SER A 25 -12.06 11.27 -4.80
CA SER A 25 -10.87 11.12 -3.96
C SER A 25 -9.97 12.35 -4.00
N LYS A 26 -9.26 12.61 -2.91
CA LYS A 26 -8.15 13.57 -2.89
C LYS A 26 -6.84 12.88 -3.23
N ALA A 27 -5.86 13.64 -3.69
CA ALA A 27 -4.49 13.15 -3.85
C ALA A 27 -3.91 12.68 -2.51
N LEU A 28 -2.99 11.71 -2.57
CA LEU A 28 -2.27 11.24 -1.40
C LEU A 28 -1.32 12.32 -0.86
N PRO A 29 -1.06 12.36 0.46
CA PRO A 29 -0.05 13.24 1.04
C PRO A 29 1.35 12.98 0.46
N GLU A 30 2.20 14.01 0.51
CA GLU A 30 3.62 13.87 0.15
C GLU A 30 4.31 12.79 0.99
N GLY A 31 5.15 11.98 0.36
CA GLY A 31 5.87 10.87 1.00
C GLY A 31 5.07 9.57 1.13
N VAL A 32 3.82 9.51 0.66
CA VAL A 32 3.06 8.26 0.52
C VAL A 32 3.18 7.73 -0.92
N ASP A 33 4.24 6.98 -1.17
CA ASP A 33 4.62 6.44 -2.49
C ASP A 33 4.61 4.90 -2.55
N VAL A 34 4.54 4.23 -1.40
CA VAL A 34 4.55 2.76 -1.33
C VAL A 34 3.23 2.19 -1.85
N ILE A 35 3.29 1.59 -3.03
CA ILE A 35 2.18 0.84 -3.62
C ILE A 35 2.05 -0.51 -2.91
N VAL A 36 0.81 -0.90 -2.58
CA VAL A 36 0.52 -2.22 -2.02
C VAL A 36 0.77 -3.29 -3.09
N LYS A 37 1.79 -4.12 -2.88
CA LYS A 37 2.19 -5.18 -3.83
C LYS A 37 2.88 -6.31 -3.07
N GLY A 38 2.39 -7.54 -3.27
CA GLY A 38 3.02 -8.76 -2.76
C GLY A 38 4.12 -9.29 -3.66
N TYR A 39 4.79 -10.35 -3.20
CA TYR A 39 5.78 -11.08 -3.97
C TYR A 39 5.15 -11.76 -5.19
N ASP A 40 5.84 -11.71 -6.33
CA ASP A 40 5.41 -12.34 -7.58
C ASP A 40 6.06 -13.71 -7.73
N PHE A 41 5.31 -14.77 -7.42
CA PHE A 41 5.79 -16.15 -7.51
C PHE A 41 6.12 -16.62 -8.93
N ASN A 42 5.73 -15.87 -9.98
CA ASN A 42 6.20 -16.17 -11.34
C ASN A 42 7.72 -15.97 -11.48
N LYS A 43 8.36 -15.28 -10.53
CA LYS A 43 9.82 -15.15 -10.42
C LYS A 43 10.50 -16.36 -9.75
N GLY A 44 9.75 -17.41 -9.45
CA GLY A 44 10.22 -18.56 -8.69
C GLY A 44 10.15 -18.33 -7.18
N VAL A 45 10.78 -19.22 -6.41
CA VAL A 45 10.79 -19.18 -4.95
C VAL A 45 12.09 -18.55 -4.46
N ASP A 46 12.08 -17.22 -4.31
CA ASP A 46 13.13 -16.44 -3.68
C ASP A 46 12.65 -15.97 -2.29
N TYR A 47 13.19 -16.56 -1.23
CA TYR A 47 12.81 -16.25 0.14
C TYR A 47 13.23 -14.85 0.57
N GLU A 48 14.37 -14.35 0.07
CA GLU A 48 14.83 -13.02 0.40
C GLU A 48 13.88 -11.99 -0.20
N ALA A 49 13.58 -12.11 -1.49
CA ALA A 49 12.63 -11.22 -2.17
C ALA A 49 11.19 -11.36 -1.62
N LEU A 50 10.77 -12.55 -1.21
CA LEU A 50 9.49 -12.79 -0.53
C LEU A 50 9.40 -12.02 0.80
N LEU A 51 10.41 -12.15 1.66
CA LEU A 51 10.44 -11.47 2.95
C LEU A 51 10.60 -9.96 2.80
N GLN A 52 11.34 -9.50 1.78
CA GLN A 52 11.42 -8.08 1.43
C GLN A 52 10.06 -7.51 1.00
N SER A 53 9.27 -8.29 0.25
CA SER A 53 7.94 -7.85 -0.22
C SER A 53 6.98 -7.55 0.93
N TYR A 54 7.20 -8.10 2.13
CA TYR A 54 6.32 -7.90 3.27
C TYR A 54 6.20 -6.42 3.64
N ALA A 55 7.21 -5.59 3.34
CA ALA A 55 7.13 -4.14 3.52
C ALA A 55 5.94 -3.49 2.76
N SER A 56 5.57 -4.02 1.59
CA SER A 56 4.49 -3.52 0.73
C SER A 56 3.25 -4.42 0.67
N THR A 57 3.21 -5.55 1.39
CA THR A 57 2.07 -6.47 1.36
C THR A 57 0.84 -5.96 2.15
N GLY A 58 1.05 -5.19 3.22
CA GLY A 58 -0.01 -4.66 4.09
C GLY A 58 -0.20 -5.42 5.41
N PHE A 59 -1.12 -4.92 6.25
CA PHE A 59 -1.47 -5.49 7.56
C PHE A 59 -0.24 -5.86 8.42
N GLN A 60 -0.20 -7.09 8.95
CA GLN A 60 0.90 -7.58 9.79
C GLN A 60 2.20 -7.80 9.00
N ALA A 61 2.12 -8.07 7.70
CA ALA A 61 3.32 -8.22 6.88
C ALA A 61 4.12 -6.90 6.82
N SER A 62 3.44 -5.76 6.63
CA SER A 62 4.12 -4.45 6.67
C SER A 62 4.74 -4.15 8.04
N ASN A 63 4.10 -4.57 9.14
CA ASN A 63 4.69 -4.46 10.47
C ASN A 63 5.93 -5.34 10.63
N PHE A 64 5.93 -6.56 10.08
CA PHE A 64 7.13 -7.41 10.05
C PHE A 64 8.28 -6.73 9.29
N GLY A 65 8.02 -6.19 8.09
CA GLY A 65 9.03 -5.47 7.32
C GLY A 65 9.60 -4.25 8.07
N ARG A 66 8.77 -3.55 8.86
CA ARG A 66 9.23 -2.46 9.76
C ARG A 66 10.10 -2.99 10.90
N ALA A 67 9.72 -4.10 11.52
CA ALA A 67 10.49 -4.71 12.60
C ALA A 67 11.90 -5.11 12.14
N VAL A 68 12.03 -5.69 10.95
CA VAL A 68 13.34 -6.00 10.33
C VAL A 68 14.21 -4.74 10.21
N LYS A 69 13.65 -3.62 9.74
CA LYS A 69 14.38 -2.34 9.63
C LYS A 69 14.86 -1.83 11.00
N VAL A 70 14.01 -1.91 12.03
CA VAL A 70 14.35 -1.50 13.40
C VAL A 70 15.48 -2.36 13.96
N ILE A 71 15.38 -3.69 13.86
CA ILE A 71 16.41 -4.60 14.38
C ILE A 71 17.75 -4.37 13.65
N ASN A 72 17.73 -4.22 12.32
CA ASN A 72 18.95 -3.91 11.56
C ASN A 72 19.55 -2.54 11.93
N ALA A 73 18.74 -1.57 12.38
CA ALA A 73 19.26 -0.32 12.92
C ALA A 73 19.94 -0.54 14.28
N MET A 74 19.33 -1.33 15.17
CA MET A 74 19.90 -1.69 16.47
C MET A 74 21.25 -2.42 16.31
N VAL A 75 21.31 -3.41 15.42
CA VAL A 75 22.54 -4.16 15.13
C VAL A 75 23.63 -3.24 14.59
N ARG A 76 23.30 -2.36 13.63
CA ARG A 76 24.27 -1.39 13.09
C ARG A 76 24.86 -0.50 14.17
N VAL A 77 24.02 0.07 15.05
CA VAL A 77 24.48 0.89 16.18
C VAL A 77 25.38 0.08 17.12
N HIS A 78 25.02 -1.16 17.42
CA HIS A 78 25.84 -2.04 18.26
C HIS A 78 27.19 -2.41 17.63
N SER A 79 27.25 -2.58 16.31
CA SER A 79 28.47 -2.95 15.60
C SER A 79 29.47 -1.80 15.41
N TYR A 80 29.07 -0.54 15.65
CA TYR A 80 30.05 0.55 15.73
C TYR A 80 30.86 0.41 17.03
N PRO A 81 32.20 0.29 16.96
CA PRO A 81 33.00 0.34 18.16
C PRO A 81 32.75 1.70 18.82
N LEU A 82 32.38 1.68 20.11
CA LEU A 82 32.40 2.88 20.93
C LEU A 82 33.88 3.32 21.03
N VAL A 83 34.32 4.14 20.09
CA VAL A 83 35.66 4.75 20.12
C VAL A 83 35.71 5.55 21.43
N LYS A 84 36.54 5.09 22.37
CA LYS A 84 36.88 5.81 23.59
C LYS A 84 37.90 6.90 23.29
#